data_AF-T1G5A0-F1
#
_entry.id   AF-T1G5A0-F1
#
_cell.length_a   1.000
_cell.length_b   1.000
_cell.length_c   1.000
_cell.angle_alpha   90.00
_cell.angle_beta   90.00
_cell.angle_gamma   90.00
#
_symmetry.space_group_name_H-M   'P 1'
#
loop_
_entity.id
_entity.type
_entity.pdbx_description
1 polymer ?
#
loop_
_entity_poly.entity_id
_entity_poly.type
_entity_poly.pdbx_seq_one_letter_code
_entity_poly.pdbx_strand_id
1 'polypeptide(L)'
;ALNRSWHLEHFVCCCCRETIEQNIFFEKSGKIYCEKDYHSVFSPKCNKCLLPIFDMCVMALDKTWHLDHFTCDLCQKMLVDEEGFHEFNNNIYCRLDGVNKIAPRCFTCQQPIMDNFLSAMNKQWHIHCFVCLDCKRPISAESVYEHDGQPYCFEHYHKRRLCRCHTCHEAIFGAFVAVGCKKFHPDHFVCSFCRVRLSLGGFKIREGKYYCVACFNRLVG
;
A
#
# COMPACT_ATOMS: atom_id res chain seq x y z
N ALA A 1 -3.36 -38.97 -50.96
CA ALA A 1 -4.24 -38.34 -49.96
C ALA A 1 -5.13 -37.32 -50.68
N LEU A 2 -6.44 -37.39 -50.43
CA LEU A 2 -7.55 -36.56 -50.95
C LEU A 2 -7.79 -36.59 -52.47
N ASN A 3 -8.88 -37.26 -52.84
CA ASN A 3 -9.30 -37.73 -54.16
C ASN A 3 -9.74 -36.61 -55.14
N ARG A 4 -8.91 -35.57 -55.31
CA ARG A 4 -9.16 -34.43 -56.22
C ARG A 4 -7.88 -34.08 -56.97
N SER A 5 -7.96 -34.02 -58.31
CA SER A 5 -6.89 -33.56 -59.18
C SER A 5 -6.99 -32.05 -59.36
N TRP A 6 -5.91 -31.35 -59.03
CA TRP A 6 -5.77 -29.91 -59.23
C TRP A 6 -4.93 -29.66 -60.48
N HIS A 7 -5.34 -28.71 -61.31
CA HIS A 7 -4.48 -28.21 -62.38
C HIS A 7 -3.32 -27.44 -61.74
N LEU A 8 -2.08 -27.69 -62.19
CA LEU A 8 -0.86 -27.04 -61.67
C LEU A 8 -0.96 -25.51 -61.62
N GLU A 9 -1.68 -24.90 -62.57
CA GLU A 9 -1.90 -23.45 -62.66
C GLU A 9 -2.87 -22.89 -61.59
N HIS A 10 -3.67 -23.76 -60.96
CA HIS A 10 -4.65 -23.39 -59.93
C HIS A 10 -4.24 -23.82 -58.52
N PHE A 11 -3.04 -24.37 -58.36
CA PHE A 11 -2.49 -24.78 -57.06
C PHE A 11 -1.74 -23.63 -56.39
N VAL A 12 -2.48 -22.54 -56.15
CA VAL A 12 -1.97 -21.28 -55.60
C VAL A 12 -2.57 -21.01 -54.23
N CYS A 13 -1.81 -20.36 -53.36
CA CYS A 13 -2.31 -19.96 -52.06
C CYS A 13 -3.47 -18.95 -52.20
N CYS A 14 -4.57 -19.18 -51.49
CA CYS A 14 -5.72 -18.28 -51.47
C CYS A 14 -5.40 -16.87 -50.91
N CYS A 15 -4.31 -16.72 -50.15
CA CYS A 15 -3.93 -15.46 -49.50
C CYS A 15 -2.86 -14.70 -50.30
N CYS A 16 -1.64 -15.24 -50.47
CA CYS A 16 -0.58 -14.57 -51.25
C CYS A 16 -0.64 -14.76 -52.77
N ARG A 17 -1.44 -15.72 -53.27
CA ARG A 17 -1.52 -16.12 -54.70
C ARG A 17 -0.25 -16.71 -55.30
N GLU A 18 0.77 -17.00 -54.50
CA GLU A 18 1.97 -17.71 -54.96
C GLU A 18 1.66 -19.20 -55.20
N THR A 19 2.34 -19.80 -56.18
CA THR A 19 2.29 -21.24 -56.46
C THR A 19 2.90 -22.03 -55.32
N ILE A 20 2.20 -23.07 -54.85
CA ILE A 20 2.69 -23.89 -53.73
C ILE A 20 3.63 -24.98 -54.29
N GLU A 21 4.93 -24.70 -54.28
CA GLU A 21 5.95 -25.57 -54.90
C GLU A 21 6.26 -26.84 -54.08
N GLN A 22 6.12 -26.80 -52.75
CA GLN A 22 6.71 -27.79 -51.85
C GLN A 22 5.77 -28.94 -51.40
N ASN A 23 4.60 -29.14 -52.02
CA ASN A 23 3.61 -30.14 -51.60
C ASN A 23 3.12 -30.03 -50.13
N ILE A 24 3.58 -29.03 -49.38
CA ILE A 24 3.13 -28.69 -48.03
C ILE A 24 2.08 -27.58 -48.19
N PHE A 25 0.81 -27.94 -47.99
CA PHE A 25 -0.31 -27.03 -48.07
C PHE A 25 -1.34 -27.38 -47.01
N PHE A 26 -2.14 -26.39 -46.63
CA PHE A 26 -3.19 -26.55 -45.63
C PHE A 26 -4.54 -26.18 -46.24
N GLU A 27 -5.54 -27.06 -46.09
CA GLU A 27 -6.91 -26.81 -46.55
C GLU A 27 -7.80 -26.39 -45.38
N LYS A 28 -8.55 -25.29 -45.54
CA LYS A 28 -9.56 -24.86 -44.57
C LYS A 28 -10.78 -24.26 -45.28
N SER A 29 -11.96 -24.82 -45.00
CA SER A 29 -13.23 -24.42 -45.63
C SER A 29 -13.18 -24.43 -47.17
N GLY A 30 -12.51 -25.42 -47.76
CA GLY A 30 -12.37 -25.57 -49.22
C GLY A 30 -11.39 -24.61 -49.89
N LYS A 31 -10.64 -23.81 -49.13
CA LYS A 31 -9.56 -22.94 -49.62
C LYS A 31 -8.20 -23.54 -49.23
N ILE A 32 -7.24 -23.45 -50.14
CA ILE A 32 -5.86 -23.88 -49.90
C ILE A 32 -4.97 -22.69 -49.53
N TYR A 33 -4.09 -22.90 -48.56
CA TYR A 33 -3.16 -21.90 -48.06
C TYR A 33 -1.74 -22.48 -48.08
N CYS A 34 -0.73 -21.65 -48.37
CA CYS A 34 0.65 -22.00 -48.06
C CYS A 34 0.83 -22.05 -46.54
N GLU A 35 1.86 -22.73 -46.07
CA GLU A 35 2.17 -22.87 -44.64
C GLU A 35 2.20 -21.51 -43.91
N LYS A 36 2.95 -20.55 -44.47
CA LYS A 36 3.11 -19.21 -43.91
C LYS A 36 1.77 -18.49 -43.71
N ASP A 37 0.92 -18.46 -44.74
CA ASP A 37 -0.35 -17.74 -44.69
C ASP A 37 -1.39 -18.48 -43.86
N TYR A 38 -1.38 -19.81 -43.87
CA TYR A 38 -2.24 -20.61 -42.99
C TYR A 38 -1.99 -20.25 -41.53
N HIS A 39 -0.72 -20.26 -41.10
CA HIS A 39 -0.36 -19.93 -39.73
C HIS A 39 -0.57 -18.44 -39.41
N SER A 40 -0.31 -17.54 -40.35
CA SER A 40 -0.58 -16.10 -40.16
C SER A 40 -2.07 -15.80 -39.87
N VAL A 41 -2.98 -16.53 -40.53
CA VAL A 41 -4.42 -16.30 -40.44
C VAL A 41 -5.08 -17.12 -39.34
N PHE A 42 -4.66 -18.37 -39.12
CA PHE A 42 -5.40 -19.33 -38.32
C PHE A 42 -4.70 -19.80 -37.05
N SER A 43 -3.38 -19.60 -36.90
CA SER A 43 -2.72 -19.96 -35.65
C SER A 43 -3.03 -18.95 -34.55
N PRO A 44 -3.14 -19.41 -33.29
CA PRO A 44 -3.22 -18.50 -32.14
C PRO A 44 -1.99 -17.59 -32.11
N LYS A 45 -2.20 -16.33 -31.69
CA LYS A 45 -1.12 -15.32 -31.63
C LYS A 45 -0.75 -15.07 -30.18
N CYS A 46 0.54 -15.16 -29.88
CA CYS A 46 1.04 -14.90 -28.54
C CYS A 46 0.74 -13.46 -28.11
N ASN A 47 0.15 -13.28 -26.92
CA ASN A 47 -0.21 -11.94 -26.43
C ASN A 47 1.03 -11.05 -26.14
N LYS A 48 2.22 -11.63 -25.92
CA LYS A 48 3.46 -10.86 -25.69
C LYS A 48 4.11 -10.38 -26.99
N CYS A 49 4.39 -11.29 -27.93
CA CYS A 49 5.13 -10.97 -29.15
C CYS A 49 4.26 -10.80 -30.41
N LEU A 50 2.96 -11.10 -30.31
CA LEU A 50 1.98 -11.04 -31.41
C LEU A 50 2.25 -11.98 -32.59
N LEU A 51 3.26 -12.85 -32.49
CA LEU A 51 3.58 -13.84 -33.50
C LEU A 51 2.70 -15.08 -33.38
N PRO A 52 2.44 -15.79 -34.50
CA PRO A 52 1.78 -17.10 -34.48
C PRO A 52 2.51 -18.11 -33.59
N ILE A 53 1.76 -18.90 -32.84
CA ILE A 53 2.27 -20.02 -32.05
C ILE A 53 2.08 -21.30 -32.88
N PHE A 54 3.18 -22.01 -33.13
CA PHE A 54 3.20 -23.25 -33.92
C PHE A 54 3.16 -24.51 -33.04
N ASP A 55 3.71 -24.41 -31.83
CA ASP A 55 3.86 -25.53 -30.89
C ASP A 55 2.89 -25.41 -29.70
N MET A 56 3.25 -26.02 -28.57
CA MET A 56 2.52 -25.91 -27.31
C MET A 56 2.37 -24.44 -26.88
N CYS A 57 1.17 -24.11 -26.42
CA CYS A 57 0.84 -22.79 -25.93
C CYS A 57 0.23 -22.87 -24.52
N VAL A 58 0.32 -21.75 -23.80
CA VAL A 58 -0.41 -21.56 -22.55
C VAL A 58 -1.63 -20.71 -22.84
N MET A 59 -2.78 -21.14 -22.35
CA MET A 59 -4.01 -20.36 -22.33
C MET A 59 -4.22 -19.82 -20.93
N ALA A 60 -4.16 -18.50 -20.78
CA ALA A 60 -4.35 -17.82 -19.51
C ALA A 60 -4.86 -16.40 -19.76
N LEU A 61 -5.74 -15.91 -18.89
CA LEU A 61 -6.36 -14.57 -18.99
C LEU A 61 -7.07 -14.36 -20.34
N ASP A 62 -7.80 -15.38 -20.80
CA ASP A 62 -8.49 -15.43 -22.11
C ASP A 62 -7.56 -15.14 -23.32
N LYS A 63 -6.27 -15.37 -23.14
CA LYS A 63 -5.21 -15.10 -24.12
C LYS A 63 -4.33 -16.32 -24.33
N THR A 64 -3.63 -16.33 -25.45
CA THR A 64 -2.67 -17.38 -25.79
C THR A 64 -1.24 -16.84 -25.71
N TRP A 65 -0.31 -17.68 -25.24
CA TRP A 65 1.06 -17.29 -24.98
C TRP A 65 2.02 -18.40 -25.41
N HIS A 66 3.21 -18.04 -25.90
CA HIS A 66 4.33 -18.97 -25.90
C HIS A 66 4.71 -19.29 -24.45
N LEU A 67 5.25 -20.49 -24.22
CA LEU A 67 5.64 -20.96 -22.89
C LEU A 67 6.67 -20.02 -22.23
N ASP A 68 7.65 -19.56 -23.00
CA ASP A 68 8.72 -18.62 -22.60
C ASP A 68 8.26 -17.17 -22.50
N HIS A 69 7.10 -16.85 -23.05
CA HIS A 69 6.50 -15.53 -22.96
C HIS A 69 5.52 -15.41 -21.79
N PHE A 70 4.99 -16.52 -21.28
CA PHE A 70 4.16 -16.53 -20.07
C PHE A 70 5.03 -16.49 -18.81
N THR A 71 5.48 -15.27 -18.49
CA THR A 71 6.53 -14.98 -17.50
C THR A 71 6.08 -13.88 -16.54
N CYS A 72 6.65 -13.86 -15.35
CA CYS A 72 6.42 -12.76 -14.41
C CYS A 72 7.01 -11.45 -14.96
N ASP A 73 6.23 -10.38 -14.99
CA ASP A 73 6.67 -9.07 -15.48
C ASP A 73 7.75 -8.41 -14.61
N LEU A 74 7.96 -8.90 -13.38
CA LEU A 74 8.99 -8.39 -12.47
C LEU A 74 10.29 -9.20 -12.53
N CYS A 75 10.22 -10.51 -12.25
CA CYS A 75 11.42 -11.36 -12.20
C CYS A 75 11.69 -12.18 -13.47
N GLN A 76 10.81 -12.13 -14.48
CA GLN A 76 10.89 -12.91 -15.72
C GLN A 76 10.85 -14.43 -15.55
N LYS A 77 10.53 -14.94 -14.34
CA LYS A 77 10.33 -16.37 -14.11
C LYS A 77 9.16 -16.90 -14.95
N MET A 78 9.35 -18.04 -15.61
CA MET A 78 8.28 -18.74 -16.32
C MET A 78 7.21 -19.21 -15.33
N LEU A 79 5.94 -18.94 -15.68
CA LEU A 79 4.80 -19.21 -14.79
C LEU A 79 4.07 -20.51 -15.14
N VAL A 80 4.52 -21.20 -16.20
CA VAL A 80 3.91 -22.43 -16.70
C VAL A 80 3.99 -23.59 -15.71
N ASP A 81 5.02 -23.61 -14.86
CA ASP A 81 5.29 -24.67 -13.87
C ASP A 81 4.91 -24.25 -12.43
N GLU A 82 4.31 -23.07 -12.25
CA GLU A 82 3.98 -22.55 -10.92
C GLU A 82 2.55 -22.94 -10.49
N GLU A 83 2.33 -23.14 -9.19
CA GLU A 83 1.00 -23.43 -8.60
C GLU A 83 -0.03 -22.29 -8.76
N GLY A 84 0.37 -21.16 -9.33
CA GLY A 84 -0.50 -20.03 -9.62
C GLY A 84 0.26 -18.74 -9.92
N PHE A 85 -0.49 -17.73 -10.38
CA PHE A 85 0.02 -16.39 -10.68
C PHE A 85 -0.99 -15.32 -10.25
N HIS A 86 -0.56 -14.07 -10.20
CA HIS A 86 -1.42 -12.91 -9.91
C HIS A 86 -1.47 -11.96 -11.10
N GLU A 87 -2.66 -11.47 -11.43
CA GLU A 87 -2.84 -10.37 -12.37
C GLU A 87 -3.07 -9.06 -11.60
N PHE A 88 -2.33 -8.00 -11.94
CA PHE A 88 -2.53 -6.67 -11.38
C PHE A 88 -2.13 -5.59 -12.37
N ASN A 89 -3.04 -4.64 -12.63
CA ASN A 89 -2.86 -3.57 -13.61
C ASN A 89 -2.39 -4.09 -14.98
N ASN A 90 -3.04 -5.15 -15.50
CA ASN A 90 -2.71 -5.83 -16.75
C ASN A 90 -1.31 -6.46 -16.82
N ASN A 91 -0.62 -6.59 -15.68
CA ASN A 91 0.66 -7.30 -15.59
C ASN A 91 0.47 -8.61 -14.83
N ILE A 92 1.28 -9.60 -15.16
CA ILE A 92 1.26 -10.95 -14.61
C ILE A 92 2.47 -11.13 -13.70
N TYR A 93 2.24 -11.57 -12.46
CA TYR A 93 3.28 -11.75 -11.47
C TYR A 93 3.31 -13.19 -10.97
N CYS A 94 4.50 -13.68 -10.64
CA CYS A 94 4.62 -14.91 -9.86
C CYS A 94 3.99 -14.68 -8.47
N ARG A 95 3.73 -15.76 -7.73
CA ARG A 95 3.11 -15.68 -6.40
C ARG A 95 3.84 -14.70 -5.46
N LEU A 96 5.18 -14.77 -5.42
CA LEU A 96 5.99 -13.94 -4.53
C LEU A 96 5.91 -12.45 -4.91
N ASP A 97 6.12 -12.14 -6.19
CA ASP A 97 6.12 -10.76 -6.68
C ASP A 97 4.72 -10.15 -6.67
N GLY A 98 3.70 -10.96 -6.95
CA GLY A 98 2.30 -10.55 -6.89
C GLY A 98 1.92 -10.11 -5.49
N VAL A 99 2.22 -10.93 -4.47
CA VAL A 99 1.97 -10.53 -3.08
C VAL A 99 2.76 -9.27 -2.71
N ASN A 100 4.04 -9.19 -3.10
CA ASN A 100 4.87 -8.02 -2.81
C ASN A 100 4.39 -6.71 -3.46
N LYS A 101 3.70 -6.80 -4.60
CA LYS A 101 3.17 -5.65 -5.36
C LYS A 101 1.76 -5.25 -4.95
N ILE A 102 0.92 -6.23 -4.63
CA ILE A 102 -0.52 -6.03 -4.42
C ILE A 102 -0.84 -5.83 -2.94
N ALA A 103 -0.18 -6.59 -2.05
CA ALA A 103 -0.56 -6.60 -0.65
C ALA A 103 -0.15 -5.29 0.05
N PRO A 104 -1.01 -4.77 0.95
CA PRO A 104 -0.70 -3.59 1.72
C PRO A 104 0.54 -3.80 2.60
N ARG A 105 1.32 -2.75 2.84
CA ARG A 105 2.53 -2.84 3.68
C ARG A 105 2.27 -2.35 5.09
N CYS A 106 2.69 -3.15 6.06
CA CYS A 106 2.62 -2.75 7.46
C CYS A 106 3.54 -1.57 7.73
N PHE A 107 3.02 -0.52 8.36
CA PHE A 107 3.80 0.67 8.68
C PHE A 107 4.98 0.40 9.62
N THR A 108 4.88 -0.55 10.55
CA THR A 108 5.96 -0.88 11.50
C THR A 108 7.06 -1.72 10.87
N CYS A 109 6.73 -2.88 10.28
CA CYS A 109 7.74 -3.85 9.81
C CYS A 109 8.04 -3.75 8.30
N GLN A 110 7.28 -2.94 7.57
CA GLN A 110 7.40 -2.73 6.12
C GLN A 110 7.15 -4.00 5.27
N GLN A 111 6.75 -5.11 5.89
CA GLN A 111 6.40 -6.35 5.20
C GLN A 111 4.97 -6.29 4.63
N PRO A 112 4.71 -6.97 3.51
CA PRO A 112 3.36 -7.16 2.98
C PRO A 112 2.47 -7.88 4.00
N ILE A 113 1.23 -7.44 4.14
CA ILE A 113 0.24 -8.03 5.04
C ILE A 113 -0.61 -9.02 4.24
N MET A 114 -0.46 -10.31 4.55
CA MET A 114 -1.16 -11.39 3.85
C MET A 114 -2.48 -11.80 4.52
N ASP A 115 -2.68 -11.41 5.79
CA ASP A 115 -3.82 -11.78 6.61
C ASP A 115 -4.70 -10.55 6.94
N ASN A 116 -5.64 -10.70 7.88
CA ASN A 116 -6.39 -9.58 8.43
C ASN A 116 -5.45 -8.49 8.97
N PHE A 117 -5.77 -7.24 8.65
CA PHE A 117 -4.98 -6.07 9.03
C PHE A 117 -5.83 -5.06 9.80
N LEU A 118 -5.14 -4.22 10.56
CA LEU A 118 -5.73 -3.09 11.25
C LEU A 118 -5.49 -1.80 10.46
N SER A 119 -6.54 -1.00 10.29
CA SER A 119 -6.45 0.34 9.68
C SER A 119 -6.60 1.39 10.77
N ALA A 120 -5.54 2.15 11.03
CA ALA A 120 -5.53 3.24 12.01
C ALA A 120 -4.50 4.29 11.60
N MET A 121 -4.72 5.55 11.97
CA MET A 121 -3.82 6.67 11.67
C MET A 121 -3.54 6.81 10.15
N ASN A 122 -4.55 6.56 9.31
CA ASN A 122 -4.45 6.52 7.84
C ASN A 122 -3.34 5.59 7.32
N LYS A 123 -3.01 4.53 8.08
CA LYS A 123 -1.97 3.55 7.80
C LYS A 123 -2.51 2.14 8.01
N GLN A 124 -1.83 1.16 7.43
CA GLN A 124 -2.14 -0.25 7.57
C GLN A 124 -1.09 -0.95 8.44
N TRP A 125 -1.55 -1.90 9.24
CA TRP A 125 -0.73 -2.55 10.27
C TRP A 125 -1.07 -4.03 10.34
N HIS A 126 -0.06 -4.87 10.53
CA HIS A 126 -0.35 -6.16 11.17
C HIS A 126 -0.93 -5.89 12.55
N ILE A 127 -1.93 -6.67 12.96
CA ILE A 127 -2.56 -6.56 14.28
C ILE A 127 -1.50 -6.61 15.40
N HIS A 128 -0.53 -7.53 15.30
CA HIS A 128 0.57 -7.67 16.26
C HIS A 128 1.66 -6.58 16.15
N CYS A 129 1.72 -5.84 15.03
CA CYS A 129 2.65 -4.72 14.86
C CYS A 129 2.09 -3.39 15.35
N PHE A 130 0.79 -3.32 15.68
CA PHE A 130 0.15 -2.11 16.20
C PHE A 130 0.36 -1.99 17.71
N VAL A 131 1.56 -1.55 18.07
CA VAL A 131 2.05 -1.47 19.45
C VAL A 131 2.59 -0.08 19.75
N CYS A 132 2.63 0.28 21.04
CA CYS A 132 3.29 1.51 21.47
C CYS A 132 4.76 1.48 21.07
N LEU A 133 5.26 2.55 20.43
CA LEU A 133 6.65 2.60 20.00
C LEU A 133 7.64 2.44 21.18
N ASP A 134 7.26 2.84 22.40
CA ASP A 134 8.11 2.75 23.60
C ASP A 134 8.07 1.40 24.28
N CYS A 135 6.91 1.03 24.81
CA CYS A 135 6.80 -0.15 25.65
C CYS A 135 6.46 -1.41 24.86
N LYS A 136 6.24 -1.31 23.55
CA LYS A 136 5.87 -2.41 22.65
C LYS A 136 4.60 -3.16 23.06
N ARG A 137 3.80 -2.59 23.97
CA ARG A 137 2.49 -3.15 24.34
C ARG A 137 1.49 -2.92 23.20
N PRO A 138 0.63 -3.90 22.88
CA PRO A 138 -0.47 -3.73 21.93
C PRO A 138 -1.36 -2.56 22.32
N ILE A 139 -1.81 -1.81 21.32
CA ILE A 139 -2.78 -0.71 21.49
C ILE A 139 -4.02 -1.06 20.66
N SER A 140 -5.21 -0.63 21.10
CA SER A 140 -6.43 -0.76 20.29
C SER A 140 -6.61 0.46 19.39
N ALA A 141 -7.33 0.32 18.28
CA ALA A 141 -7.58 1.44 17.37
C ALA A 141 -8.31 2.62 18.06
N GLU A 142 -9.09 2.34 19.10
CA GLU A 142 -9.87 3.31 19.86
C GLU A 142 -9.07 4.05 20.95
N SER A 143 -7.89 3.52 21.32
CA SER A 143 -7.08 4.02 22.46
C SER A 143 -5.67 4.47 22.06
N VAL A 144 -5.41 4.60 20.75
CA VAL A 144 -4.13 5.06 20.21
C VAL A 144 -4.00 6.57 20.26
N TYR A 145 -2.80 7.03 20.61
CA TYR A 145 -2.41 8.44 20.51
C TYR A 145 -1.28 8.58 19.50
N GLU A 146 -1.46 9.46 18.51
CA GLU A 146 -0.49 9.71 17.43
C GLU A 146 0.42 10.90 17.75
N HIS A 147 1.74 10.69 17.66
CA HIS A 147 2.76 11.75 17.68
C HIS A 147 3.77 11.50 16.56
N ASP A 148 4.02 12.50 15.71
CA ASP A 148 4.91 12.39 14.54
C ASP A 148 4.64 11.15 13.66
N GLY A 149 3.36 10.80 13.48
CA GLY A 149 2.95 9.63 12.71
C GLY A 149 3.22 8.27 13.38
N GLN A 150 3.64 8.26 14.65
CA GLN A 150 3.95 7.06 15.42
C GLN A 150 2.89 6.79 16.53
N PRO A 151 2.56 5.51 16.80
CA PRO A 151 1.53 5.14 17.77
C PRO A 151 2.10 5.06 19.19
N TYR A 152 1.36 5.63 20.14
CA TYR A 152 1.69 5.63 21.56
C TYR A 152 0.50 5.25 22.43
N CYS A 153 0.79 4.56 23.53
CA CYS A 153 -0.20 4.44 24.60
C CYS A 153 -0.32 5.78 25.33
N PHE A 154 -1.43 5.96 26.07
CA PHE A 154 -1.71 7.18 26.84
C PHE A 154 -0.51 7.66 27.66
N GLU A 155 0.11 6.77 28.44
CA GLU A 155 1.24 7.11 29.31
C GLU A 155 2.44 7.65 28.53
N HIS A 156 2.89 6.94 27.49
CA HIS A 156 4.07 7.33 26.71
C HIS A 156 3.83 8.51 25.77
N TYR A 157 2.59 8.72 25.32
CA TYR A 157 2.21 9.91 24.56
C TYR A 157 2.36 11.16 25.42
N HIS A 158 1.75 11.16 26.61
CA HIS A 158 1.82 12.31 27.52
C HIS A 158 3.21 12.51 28.12
N LYS A 159 3.96 11.43 28.38
CA LYS A 159 5.38 11.49 28.77
C LYS A 159 6.30 12.06 27.69
N ARG A 160 5.89 12.15 26.43
CA ARG A 160 6.65 12.85 25.38
C ARG A 160 6.35 14.33 25.31
N ARG A 161 5.10 14.73 25.56
CA ARG A 161 4.67 16.14 25.48
C ARG A 161 5.08 16.97 26.70
N LEU A 162 6.08 16.52 27.48
CA LEU A 162 6.47 16.99 28.82
C LEU A 162 6.37 18.50 29.00
N CYS A 163 5.19 18.94 29.41
CA CYS A 163 4.98 20.20 30.07
C CYS A 163 5.21 19.91 31.55
N ARG A 164 6.38 20.22 32.09
CA ARG A 164 6.60 20.12 33.54
C ARG A 164 5.90 21.29 34.21
N CYS A 165 5.19 21.00 35.29
CA CYS A 165 4.60 22.05 36.10
C CYS A 165 5.70 22.92 36.69
N HIS A 166 5.61 24.23 36.51
CA HIS A 166 6.58 25.18 37.06
C HIS A 166 6.61 25.17 38.59
N THR A 167 5.52 24.76 39.25
CA THR A 167 5.40 24.74 40.71
C THR A 167 5.87 23.43 41.34
N CYS A 168 5.47 22.27 40.81
CA CYS A 168 5.78 20.97 41.43
C CYS A 168 6.80 20.13 40.63
N HIS A 169 7.24 20.62 39.46
CA HIS A 169 8.19 19.96 38.55
C HIS A 169 7.76 18.60 37.97
N GLU A 170 6.67 18.02 38.47
CA GLU A 170 6.02 16.84 37.90
C GLU A 170 5.44 17.10 36.50
N ALA A 171 5.33 16.03 35.71
CA ALA A 171 4.71 16.07 34.40
C ALA A 171 3.21 16.42 34.50
N ILE A 172 2.76 17.36 33.67
CA ILE A 172 1.34 17.69 33.57
C ILE A 172 0.66 16.74 32.59
N PHE A 173 -0.30 15.95 33.09
CA PHE A 173 -1.18 15.11 32.29
C PHE A 173 -2.52 15.83 32.08
N GLY A 174 -3.02 15.89 30.84
CA GLY A 174 -4.31 16.53 30.53
C GLY A 174 -4.28 18.06 30.46
N ALA A 175 -5.33 18.72 30.98
CA ALA A 175 -5.49 20.17 30.92
C ALA A 175 -4.45 20.91 31.77
N PHE A 176 -3.93 22.02 31.25
CA PHE A 176 -2.93 22.84 31.93
C PHE A 176 -3.15 24.33 31.68
N VAL A 177 -2.59 25.15 32.56
CA VAL A 177 -2.57 26.62 32.39
C VAL A 177 -1.19 27.04 31.88
N ALA A 178 -1.17 27.81 30.79
CA ALA A 178 0.05 28.39 30.24
C ALA A 178 0.07 29.91 30.49
N VAL A 179 1.16 30.41 31.08
CA VAL A 179 1.41 31.85 31.25
C VAL A 179 2.82 32.15 30.77
N GLY A 180 2.93 32.80 29.61
CA GLY A 180 4.21 32.96 28.91
C GLY A 180 4.83 31.61 28.57
N CYS A 181 6.09 31.39 28.99
CA CYS A 181 6.80 30.12 28.81
C CYS A 181 6.58 29.11 29.95
N LYS A 182 5.83 29.47 31.01
CA LYS A 182 5.59 28.61 32.17
C LYS A 182 4.26 27.86 32.04
N LYS A 183 4.25 26.60 32.47
CA LYS A 183 3.09 25.73 32.43
C LYS A 183 2.78 25.23 33.84
N PHE A 184 1.50 25.13 34.19
CA PHE A 184 1.05 24.79 35.54
C PHE A 184 -0.09 23.78 35.49
N HIS A 185 -0.17 22.89 36.50
CA HIS A 185 -1.44 22.23 36.81
C HIS A 185 -2.50 23.30 37.12
N PRO A 186 -3.78 23.12 36.74
CA PRO A 186 -4.86 24.04 37.09
C PRO A 186 -4.90 24.37 38.59
N ASP A 187 -4.55 23.40 39.42
CA ASP A 187 -4.54 23.52 40.89
C ASP A 187 -3.27 24.17 41.44
N HIS A 188 -2.20 24.26 40.64
CA HIS A 188 -0.92 24.86 41.03
C HIS A 188 -0.75 26.30 40.52
N PHE A 189 -1.66 26.79 39.68
CA PHE A 189 -1.71 28.18 39.26
C PHE A 189 -2.59 29.00 40.23
N VAL A 190 -1.98 29.43 41.33
CA VAL A 190 -2.68 30.04 42.47
C VAL A 190 -2.11 31.40 42.86
N CYS A 191 -2.95 32.21 43.52
CA CYS A 191 -2.53 33.49 44.09
C CYS A 191 -1.43 33.28 45.14
N SER A 192 -0.33 34.01 45.04
CA SER A 192 0.80 33.95 45.98
C SER A 192 0.44 34.40 47.40
N PHE A 193 -0.69 35.10 47.58
CA PHE A 193 -1.18 35.54 48.89
C PHE A 193 -2.31 34.63 49.42
N CYS A 194 -3.46 34.60 48.74
CA CYS A 194 -4.64 33.89 49.23
C CYS A 194 -4.80 32.45 48.71
N ARG A 195 -3.87 31.97 47.86
CA ARG A 195 -3.86 30.62 47.27
C ARG A 195 -5.10 30.23 46.44
N VAL A 196 -6.01 31.16 46.14
CA VAL A 196 -7.13 30.91 45.22
C VAL A 196 -6.63 30.54 43.83
N ARG A 197 -7.31 29.62 43.15
CA ARG A 197 -7.03 29.24 41.76
C ARG A 197 -7.23 30.44 40.85
N LEU A 198 -6.19 30.80 40.10
CA LEU A 198 -6.20 31.93 39.17
C LEU A 198 -6.68 31.51 37.77
N SER A 199 -6.90 30.22 37.54
CA SER A 199 -7.39 29.67 36.26
C SER A 199 -8.83 30.06 35.92
N LEU A 200 -9.61 30.49 36.92
CA LEU A 200 -11.05 30.79 36.79
C LEU A 200 -11.37 32.29 36.78
N GLY A 201 -10.36 33.17 36.81
CA GLY A 201 -10.58 34.62 36.88
C GLY A 201 -9.36 35.43 36.46
N GLY A 202 -9.47 36.76 36.48
CA GLY A 202 -8.36 37.65 36.16
C GLY A 202 -7.22 37.58 37.18
N PHE A 203 -5.98 37.68 36.71
CA PHE A 203 -4.79 37.74 37.55
C PHE A 203 -3.85 38.88 37.15
N LYS A 204 -2.96 39.27 38.06
CA LYS A 204 -1.90 40.26 37.86
C LYS A 204 -0.55 39.66 38.27
N ILE A 205 0.53 40.12 37.64
CA ILE A 205 1.89 39.64 37.88
C ILE A 205 2.70 40.79 38.51
N ARG A 206 3.43 40.51 39.58
CA ARG A 206 4.42 41.45 40.18
C ARG A 206 5.62 40.65 40.67
N GLU A 207 6.83 41.05 40.28
CA GLU A 207 8.09 40.40 40.69
C GLU A 207 8.09 38.87 40.44
N GLY A 208 7.50 38.44 39.33
CA GLY A 208 7.41 37.01 38.97
C GLY A 208 6.41 36.19 39.81
N LYS A 209 5.67 36.81 40.73
CA LYS A 209 4.59 36.22 41.52
C LYS A 209 3.22 36.57 40.92
N TYR A 210 2.25 35.68 41.13
CA TYR A 210 0.91 35.77 40.56
C TYR A 210 -0.12 36.11 41.63
N TYR A 211 -0.99 37.08 41.39
CA TYR A 211 -1.97 37.57 42.35
C TYR A 211 -3.35 37.64 41.72
N CYS A 212 -4.40 37.30 42.49
CA CYS A 212 -5.76 37.64 42.06
C CYS A 212 -5.93 39.17 42.12
N VAL A 213 -6.86 39.71 41.31
CA VAL A 213 -7.08 41.17 41.23
C VAL A 213 -7.30 41.80 42.61
N ALA A 214 -8.08 41.15 43.48
CA ALA A 214 -8.36 41.65 44.82
C ALA A 214 -7.11 41.73 45.72
N CYS A 215 -6.26 40.70 45.72
CA CYS A 215 -5.01 40.72 46.49
C CYS A 215 -3.98 41.67 45.89
N PHE A 216 -3.94 41.80 44.57
CA PHE A 216 -3.07 42.76 43.90
C PHE A 216 -3.41 44.19 44.30
N ASN A 217 -4.68 44.58 44.26
CA ASN A 217 -5.09 45.94 44.61
C ASN A 217 -4.73 46.30 46.07
N ARG A 218 -4.81 45.35 47.00
CA ARG A 218 -4.37 45.53 48.41
C ARG A 218 -2.85 45.64 48.60
N LEU A 219 -2.05 45.27 47.59
CA LEU A 219 -0.59 45.35 47.62
C LEU A 219 -0.05 46.65 47.00
N VAL A 220 -0.87 47.40 46.28
CA VAL A 220 -0.48 48.64 45.58
C VAL A 220 -1.30 49.86 46.00
N GLY A 221 -2.42 49.65 46.69
CA GLY A 221 -3.15 50.69 47.42
C GLY A 221 -2.88 50.56 48.90
#